data_AF-A0A949TIM9-F1
#
_entry.id   AF-A0A949TIM9-F1
#
_cell.length_a   1.000
_cell.length_b   1.000
_cell.length_c   1.000
_cell.angle_alpha   90.00
_cell.angle_beta   90.00
_cell.angle_gamma   90.00
#
_symmetry.space_group_name_H-M   'P 1'
#
loop_
_entity.id
_entity.type
_entity.pdbx_description
1 polymer ?
#
loop_
_entity_poly.entity_id
_entity_poly.type
_entity_poly.pdbx_seq_one_letter_code
_entity_poly.pdbx_strand_id
1 'polypeptide(L)'
;MTLTVSTLYKRLFQNHPITTWENADEVIPKSLIKKVVTKKFTRYLDISSIKVMQISSNASGNLYIFDYGSPQLCGAGGCLYSVYNSDGNTLLEFIANPKLPKSQKLIKIGVNVNQGFPCLNITQMTDTDKLLSQTEFCYQNGNYVPLNKNFITEKK
;
A
#
# COMPACT_ATOMS: atom_id res chain seq x y z
N MET A 1 -12.88 -15.74 -52.43
CA MET A 1 -12.63 -16.23 -51.06
C MET A 1 -11.48 -15.42 -50.47
N THR A 2 -11.79 -14.41 -49.68
CA THR A 2 -10.80 -13.58 -48.98
C THR A 2 -10.84 -13.93 -47.50
N LEU A 3 -9.76 -14.52 -47.00
CA LEU A 3 -9.56 -14.88 -45.61
C LEU A 3 -9.29 -13.61 -44.79
N THR A 4 -10.24 -13.19 -43.97
CA THR A 4 -10.02 -12.16 -42.95
C THR A 4 -9.34 -12.80 -41.74
N VAL A 5 -8.04 -12.56 -41.60
CA VAL A 5 -7.30 -12.88 -40.38
C VAL A 5 -7.78 -11.92 -39.28
N SER A 6 -8.78 -12.37 -38.51
CA SER A 6 -9.22 -11.66 -37.31
C SER A 6 -8.14 -11.81 -36.25
N THR A 7 -7.39 -10.73 -36.07
CA THR A 7 -6.39 -10.54 -35.02
C THR A 7 -7.03 -10.70 -33.65
N LEU A 8 -6.92 -11.90 -33.09
CA LEU A 8 -7.31 -12.24 -31.73
C LEU A 8 -6.23 -11.75 -30.74
N TYR A 9 -5.92 -10.45 -30.77
CA TYR A 9 -5.11 -9.78 -29.74
C TYR A 9 -6.04 -9.12 -28.72
N LYS A 10 -6.85 -9.92 -28.03
CA LYS A 10 -7.52 -9.49 -26.80
C LYS A 10 -6.90 -10.22 -25.63
N ARG A 11 -6.40 -9.42 -24.67
CA ARG A 11 -5.96 -9.75 -23.30
C ARG A 11 -4.49 -10.16 -23.12
N LEU A 12 -3.60 -9.20 -23.36
CA LEU A 12 -2.33 -9.10 -22.62
C LEU A 12 -2.15 -7.69 -22.08
N PHE A 13 -3.09 -7.26 -21.24
CA PHE A 13 -2.82 -6.22 -20.25
C PHE A 13 -3.29 -6.80 -18.93
N GLN A 14 -2.41 -7.58 -18.28
CA GLN A 14 -2.47 -7.65 -16.83
C GLN A 14 -2.20 -6.21 -16.37
N ASN A 15 -3.28 -5.50 -16.02
CA ASN A 15 -3.22 -4.19 -15.37
C ASN A 15 -2.45 -4.38 -14.07
N HIS A 16 -1.12 -4.31 -14.14
CA HIS A 16 -0.31 -4.15 -12.96
C HIS A 16 -0.74 -2.80 -12.38
N PRO A 17 -1.30 -2.76 -11.16
CA PRO A 17 -1.72 -1.50 -10.57
C PRO A 17 -0.49 -0.59 -10.50
N ILE A 18 -0.53 0.50 -11.26
CA ILE A 18 0.47 1.55 -11.18
C ILE A 18 0.31 2.11 -9.77
N THR A 19 1.28 1.81 -8.91
CA THR A 19 1.28 2.21 -7.50
C THR A 19 2.27 3.33 -7.32
N THR A 20 1.75 4.54 -7.42
CA THR A 20 2.46 5.79 -7.13
C THR A 20 1.90 6.40 -5.86
N TRP A 21 2.76 7.10 -5.13
CA TRP A 21 2.33 7.92 -4.00
C TRP A 21 1.83 9.25 -4.56
N GLU A 22 0.58 9.57 -4.31
CA GLU A 22 -0.09 10.77 -4.83
C GLU A 22 -0.64 11.61 -3.68
N ASN A 23 -0.98 12.88 -3.92
CA ASN A 23 -1.59 13.70 -2.89
C ASN A 23 -2.98 13.13 -2.53
N ALA A 24 -3.28 13.09 -1.24
CA ALA A 24 -4.54 12.55 -0.75
C ALA A 24 -5.76 13.21 -1.40
N ASP A 25 -5.78 14.53 -1.50
CA ASP A 25 -6.88 15.32 -2.08
C ASP A 25 -7.11 15.12 -3.58
N GLU A 26 -6.14 14.57 -4.31
CA GLU A 26 -6.22 14.31 -5.75
C GLU A 26 -6.86 12.96 -6.07
N VAL A 27 -6.58 11.92 -5.27
CA VAL A 27 -6.90 10.52 -5.64
C VAL A 27 -7.97 9.86 -4.79
N ILE A 28 -8.25 10.38 -3.59
CA ILE A 28 -9.17 9.72 -2.67
C ILE A 28 -10.58 10.36 -2.69
N PRO A 29 -11.65 9.56 -2.58
CA PRO A 29 -13.00 10.10 -2.44
C PRO A 29 -13.11 11.02 -1.21
N LYS A 30 -13.77 12.18 -1.36
CA LYS A 30 -14.01 13.14 -0.25
C LYS A 30 -14.67 12.49 0.98
N SER A 31 -15.53 11.49 0.76
CA SER A 31 -16.15 10.70 1.83
C SER A 31 -15.13 9.93 2.66
N LEU A 32 -14.09 9.36 2.03
CA LEU A 32 -12.99 8.68 2.70
C LEU A 32 -12.11 9.68 3.47
N ILE A 33 -11.78 10.83 2.86
CA ILE A 33 -11.06 11.92 3.55
C ILE A 33 -11.73 12.24 4.88
N LYS A 34 -13.03 12.55 4.83
CA LYS A 34 -13.81 12.91 6.00
C LYS A 34 -13.75 11.84 7.09
N LYS A 35 -13.80 10.55 6.73
CA LYS A 35 -13.69 9.44 7.69
C LYS A 35 -12.28 9.32 8.28
N VAL A 36 -11.24 9.52 7.48
CA VAL A 36 -9.86 9.42 7.96
C VAL A 36 -9.49 10.61 8.84
N VAL A 37 -9.81 11.85 8.44
CA VAL A 37 -9.44 13.07 9.19
C VAL A 37 -10.34 13.35 10.39
N THR A 38 -11.37 12.54 10.66
CA THR A 38 -12.17 12.69 11.89
C THR A 38 -11.68 11.78 13.02
N LYS A 39 -10.69 10.92 12.75
CA LYS A 39 -10.11 10.05 13.79
C LYS A 39 -9.22 10.85 14.76
N LYS A 40 -9.10 10.34 15.99
CA LYS A 40 -8.45 11.02 17.11
C LYS A 40 -7.04 11.55 16.79
N PHE A 41 -6.22 10.75 16.12
CA PHE A 41 -4.82 11.06 15.85
C PHE A 41 -4.59 11.83 14.55
N THR A 42 -5.58 11.87 13.66
CA THR A 42 -5.48 12.47 12.32
C THR A 42 -6.26 13.78 12.19
N ARG A 43 -7.11 14.12 13.17
CA ARG A 43 -8.00 15.30 13.12
C ARG A 43 -7.35 16.67 13.03
N TYR A 44 -6.06 16.74 13.32
CA TYR A 44 -5.29 17.98 13.26
C TYR A 44 -4.27 17.98 12.12
N LEU A 45 -4.28 16.94 11.27
CA LEU A 45 -3.39 16.86 10.14
C LEU A 45 -3.91 17.75 9.01
N ASP A 46 -2.98 18.40 8.32
CA ASP A 46 -3.26 18.99 7.02
C ASP A 46 -3.39 17.86 6.00
N ILE A 47 -4.48 17.85 5.24
CA ILE A 47 -4.68 16.85 4.18
C ILE A 47 -3.59 16.97 3.11
N SER A 48 -3.06 18.17 2.87
CA SER A 48 -2.01 18.41 1.87
C SER A 48 -0.69 17.71 2.20
N SER A 49 -0.45 17.34 3.47
CA SER A 49 0.73 16.57 3.87
C SER A 49 0.58 15.07 3.66
N ILE A 50 -0.64 14.59 3.41
CA ILE A 50 -0.94 13.17 3.33
C ILE A 50 -0.68 12.69 1.90
N LYS A 51 0.15 11.65 1.77
CA LYS A 51 0.32 10.90 0.52
C LYS A 51 -0.46 9.60 0.60
N VAL A 52 -1.05 9.20 -0.51
CA VAL A 52 -1.81 7.96 -0.62
C VAL A 52 -1.29 7.12 -1.77
N MET A 53 -1.08 5.84 -1.50
CA MET A 53 -0.95 4.82 -2.53
C MET A 53 -2.30 4.14 -2.71
N GLN A 54 -2.95 4.39 -3.85
CA GLN A 54 -4.18 3.71 -4.22
C GLN A 54 -3.85 2.39 -4.94
N ILE A 55 -4.51 1.31 -4.51
CA ILE A 55 -4.32 -0.02 -5.09
C ILE A 55 -5.69 -0.53 -5.51
N SER A 56 -5.89 -0.66 -6.82
CA SER A 56 -7.07 -1.32 -7.36
C SER A 56 -7.05 -2.79 -6.96
N SER A 57 -8.16 -3.28 -6.40
CA SER A 57 -8.34 -4.69 -6.11
C SER A 57 -9.43 -5.31 -7.00
N ASN A 58 -9.38 -6.63 -7.13
CA ASN A 58 -10.37 -7.34 -7.93
C ASN A 58 -11.66 -7.52 -7.12
N ALA A 59 -12.76 -6.96 -7.62
CA ALA A 59 -14.12 -7.07 -7.08
C ALA A 59 -14.39 -6.52 -5.66
N SER A 60 -13.36 -6.22 -4.85
CA SER A 60 -13.51 -5.79 -3.45
C SER A 60 -13.35 -4.29 -3.22
N GLY A 61 -13.25 -3.51 -4.30
CA GLY A 61 -13.04 -2.07 -4.27
C GLY A 61 -11.56 -1.69 -4.12
N ASN A 62 -11.27 -0.40 -3.97
CA ASN A 62 -9.89 0.06 -3.86
C ASN A 62 -9.39 -0.02 -2.41
N LEU A 63 -8.08 -0.26 -2.28
CA LEU A 63 -7.33 -0.03 -1.06
C LEU A 63 -6.59 1.30 -1.15
N TYR A 64 -6.41 1.92 0.00
CA TYR A 64 -5.70 3.18 0.14
C TYR A 64 -4.71 3.06 1.30
N ILE A 65 -3.42 3.17 1.00
CA ILE A 65 -2.38 3.20 2.03
C ILE A 65 -2.00 4.66 2.25
N PHE A 66 -2.16 5.13 3.49
CA PHE A 66 -1.89 6.50 3.88
C PHE A 66 -0.50 6.60 4.49
N ASP A 67 0.31 7.50 3.94
CA ASP A 67 1.46 8.11 4.60
C ASP A 67 1.00 9.50 5.07
N TYR A 68 0.95 9.69 6.38
CA TYR A 68 0.44 10.94 6.95
C TYR A 68 1.38 12.13 6.77
N GLY A 69 2.68 11.90 6.47
CA GLY A 69 3.68 12.95 6.30
C GLY A 69 3.85 13.86 7.52
N SER A 70 3.39 13.43 8.70
CA SER A 70 3.32 14.27 9.90
C SER A 70 4.32 13.80 10.95
N PRO A 71 5.25 14.68 11.40
CA PRO A 71 6.19 14.35 12.47
C PRO A 71 5.52 13.92 13.78
N GLN A 72 4.27 14.35 14.03
CA GLN A 72 3.51 13.97 15.23
C GLN A 72 3.10 12.49 15.23
N LEU A 73 3.08 11.85 14.05
CA LEU A 73 2.78 10.44 13.86
C LEU A 73 4.04 9.63 13.53
N CYS A 74 5.22 10.20 13.78
CA CYS A 74 6.50 9.55 13.66
C CYS A 74 7.23 9.51 15.01
N GLY A 75 8.00 8.46 15.24
CA GLY A 75 8.86 8.28 16.39
C GLY A 75 10.16 7.59 16.01
N ALA A 76 10.91 7.10 17.00
CA ALA A 76 12.20 6.45 16.76
C ALA A 76 12.12 5.23 15.83
N GLY A 77 10.99 4.50 15.85
CA GLY A 77 10.75 3.32 15.01
C GLY A 77 10.29 3.61 13.57
N GLY A 78 10.02 4.88 13.21
CA GLY A 78 9.47 5.26 11.91
C GLY A 78 8.16 6.03 12.03
N CYS A 79 7.39 6.05 10.95
CA CYS A 79 6.12 6.77 10.84
C CYS A 79 4.94 5.81 10.78
N LEU A 80 3.77 6.26 11.24
CA LEU A 80 2.52 5.54 11.13
C LEU A 80 2.04 5.50 9.67
N TYR A 81 1.68 4.31 9.22
CA TYR A 81 0.96 4.06 7.98
C TYR A 81 -0.35 3.34 8.32
N SER A 82 -1.41 3.68 7.59
CA SER A 82 -2.71 3.02 7.74
C SER A 82 -3.26 2.59 6.39
N VAL A 83 -3.84 1.39 6.34
CA VAL A 83 -4.48 0.82 5.15
C VAL A 83 -5.98 0.88 5.34
N TYR A 84 -6.68 1.47 4.37
CA TYR A 84 -8.13 1.60 4.36
C TYR A 84 -8.75 0.91 3.14
N ASN A 85 -9.95 0.38 3.32
CA ASN A 85 -10.83 0.09 2.19
C ASN A 85 -11.58 1.36 1.74
N SER A 86 -12.35 1.25 0.66
CA SER A 86 -13.17 2.35 0.13
C SER A 86 -14.25 2.85 1.10
N ASP A 87 -14.68 2.03 2.06
CA ASP A 87 -15.63 2.43 3.09
C ASP A 87 -14.96 3.17 4.26
N GLY A 88 -13.64 3.28 4.28
CA GLY A 88 -12.88 3.91 5.37
C GLY A 88 -12.68 3.03 6.60
N ASN A 89 -12.95 1.73 6.48
CA ASN A 89 -12.59 0.75 7.50
C ASN A 89 -11.07 0.59 7.53
N THR A 90 -10.48 0.68 8.71
CA THR A 90 -9.06 0.39 8.91
C THR A 90 -8.83 -1.11 8.76
N LEU A 91 -7.95 -1.51 7.84
CA LEU A 91 -7.60 -2.91 7.62
C LEU A 91 -6.22 -3.28 8.20
N LEU A 92 -5.33 -2.29 8.35
CA LEU A 92 -4.00 -2.43 8.92
C LEU A 92 -3.51 -1.08 9.41
N GLU A 93 -2.82 -1.07 10.55
CA GLU A 93 -1.99 0.06 10.98
C GLU A 93 -0.62 -0.48 11.37
N PHE A 94 0.44 0.18 10.91
CA PHE A 94 1.80 -0.26 11.18
C PHE A 94 2.76 0.92 11.24
N ILE A 95 3.80 0.78 12.04
CA ILE A 95 4.93 1.71 12.06
C ILE A 95 5.99 1.20 11.09
N ALA A 96 6.45 2.07 10.20
CA ALA A 96 7.51 1.73 9.26
C ALA A 96 8.47 2.91 9.06
N ASN A 97 9.75 2.59 8.94
CA ASN A 97 10.77 3.57 8.56
C ASN A 97 10.88 3.62 7.03
N PRO A 98 10.56 4.76 6.38
CA PRO A 98 10.66 4.89 4.93
C PRO A 98 12.09 5.03 4.42
N LYS A 99 13.08 5.18 5.30
CA LYS A 99 14.51 5.29 4.96
C LYS A 99 15.07 3.93 4.56
N LEU A 100 14.78 3.50 3.35
CA LEU A 100 15.34 2.30 2.72
C LEU A 100 16.40 2.66 1.68
N PRO A 101 17.28 1.71 1.31
CA PRO A 101 18.14 1.85 0.14
C PRO A 101 17.33 2.21 -1.12
N LYS A 102 17.88 3.04 -2.00
CA LYS A 102 17.17 3.58 -3.18
C LYS A 102 16.57 2.52 -4.10
N SER A 103 17.14 1.32 -4.14
CA SER A 103 16.65 0.19 -4.96
C SER A 103 15.44 -0.52 -4.35
N GLN A 104 15.03 -0.16 -3.12
CA GLN A 104 13.99 -0.84 -2.37
C GLN A 104 12.78 0.06 -2.17
N LYS A 105 11.61 -0.58 -2.19
CA LYS A 105 10.32 0.05 -1.89
C LYS A 105 9.88 -0.38 -0.51
N LEU A 106 9.35 0.56 0.27
CA LEU A 106 8.77 0.32 1.59
C LEU A 106 7.63 -0.70 1.53
N ILE A 107 6.77 -0.54 0.53
CA ILE A 107 5.59 -1.36 0.30
C ILE A 107 5.63 -1.84 -1.15
N LYS A 108 5.52 -3.15 -1.34
CA LYS A 108 5.37 -3.79 -2.66
C LYS A 108 4.05 -4.56 -2.67
N ILE A 109 3.32 -4.46 -3.77
CA ILE A 109 2.10 -5.25 -3.96
C ILE A 109 2.51 -6.67 -4.31
N GLY A 110 2.04 -7.63 -3.52
CA GLY A 110 2.24 -9.05 -3.77
C GLY A 110 1.45 -9.51 -4.99
N VAL A 111 1.94 -10.55 -5.65
CA VAL A 111 1.22 -11.21 -6.76
C VAL A 111 0.02 -12.01 -6.25
N ASN A 112 0.06 -12.42 -4.98
CA ASN A 112 -0.99 -13.17 -4.33
C ASN A 112 -2.16 -12.25 -3.97
N VAL A 113 -3.39 -12.71 -4.23
CA VAL A 113 -4.63 -12.06 -3.81
C VAL A 113 -5.33 -12.99 -2.82
N ASN A 114 -5.74 -12.45 -1.68
CA ASN A 114 -6.49 -13.20 -0.68
C ASN A 114 -7.80 -12.49 -0.36
N GLN A 115 -8.91 -13.23 -0.45
CA GLN A 115 -10.26 -12.71 -0.20
C GLN A 115 -10.55 -11.38 -0.94
N GLY A 116 -10.05 -11.26 -2.18
CA GLY A 116 -10.31 -10.14 -3.08
C GLY A 116 -9.32 -8.96 -3.00
N PHE A 117 -8.47 -8.91 -1.98
CA PHE A 117 -7.42 -7.89 -1.85
C PHE A 117 -6.01 -8.46 -2.09
N PRO A 118 -5.10 -7.73 -2.75
CA PRO A 118 -3.72 -8.17 -2.90
C PRO A 118 -2.99 -8.21 -1.55
N CYS A 119 -2.09 -9.16 -1.39
CA CYS A 119 -1.17 -9.17 -0.26
C CYS A 119 -0.18 -8.00 -0.37
N LEU A 120 0.31 -7.51 0.77
CA LEU A 120 1.26 -6.41 0.87
C LEU A 120 2.57 -6.94 1.42
N ASN A 121 3.68 -6.61 0.76
CA ASN A 121 5.01 -6.89 1.27
C ASN A 121 5.62 -5.61 1.83
N ILE A 122 5.80 -5.57 3.14
CA ILE A 122 6.39 -4.42 3.85
C ILE A 122 7.86 -4.72 4.12
N THR A 123 8.74 -3.86 3.62
CA THR A 123 10.20 -3.98 3.75
C THR A 123 10.72 -3.00 4.80
N GLN A 124 11.58 -3.46 5.71
CA GLN A 124 12.19 -2.65 6.76
C GLN A 124 13.69 -2.94 6.87
N MET A 125 14.49 -1.93 7.17
CA MET A 125 15.86 -2.14 7.66
C MET A 125 15.82 -2.99 8.94
N THR A 126 16.78 -3.89 9.10
CA THR A 126 17.05 -4.46 10.43
C THR A 126 18.14 -3.65 11.12
N ASP A 127 18.48 -3.98 12.37
CA ASP A 127 19.60 -3.36 13.10
C ASP A 127 20.97 -3.60 12.45
N THR A 128 21.01 -4.42 11.39
CA THR A 128 22.19 -4.70 10.58
C THR A 128 22.00 -4.00 9.24
N ASP A 129 22.77 -2.96 8.97
CA ASP A 129 22.62 -2.06 7.81
C ASP A 129 22.63 -2.74 6.42
N LYS A 130 22.97 -4.04 6.34
CA LYS A 130 23.03 -4.81 5.10
C LYS A 130 21.85 -5.76 4.89
N LEU A 131 20.99 -5.89 5.91
CA LEU A 131 19.90 -6.84 5.92
C LEU A 131 18.57 -6.10 6.01
N LEU A 132 17.66 -6.48 5.12
CA LEU A 132 16.30 -5.99 5.10
C LEU A 132 15.38 -7.13 5.49
N SER A 133 14.42 -6.85 6.36
CA SER A 133 13.30 -7.75 6.57
C SER A 133 12.18 -7.42 5.59
N GLN A 134 11.51 -8.45 5.08
CA GLN A 134 10.32 -8.32 4.26
C GLN A 134 9.23 -9.20 4.86
N THR A 135 8.13 -8.58 5.28
CA THR A 135 6.99 -9.28 5.86
C THR A 135 5.81 -9.20 4.91
N GLU A 136 5.24 -10.36 4.57
CA GLU A 136 4.02 -10.47 3.78
C GLU A 136 2.81 -10.37 4.70
N PHE A 137 1.87 -9.50 4.33
CA PHE A 137 0.58 -9.32 4.98
C PHE A 137 -0.52 -9.65 3.98
N CYS A 138 -1.47 -10.50 4.35
CA CYS A 138 -2.61 -10.80 3.50
C CYS A 138 -3.92 -10.52 4.23
N TYR A 139 -4.92 -10.06 3.48
CA TYR A 139 -6.24 -9.75 4.02
C TYR A 139 -6.97 -11.04 4.42
N GLN A 140 -7.41 -11.12 5.66
CA GLN A 140 -8.18 -12.22 6.23
C GLN A 140 -9.24 -11.66 7.18
N ASN A 141 -10.51 -11.93 6.90
CA ASN A 141 -11.64 -11.68 7.81
C ASN A 141 -11.70 -10.24 8.35
N GLY A 142 -11.52 -9.24 7.46
CA GLY A 142 -11.64 -7.82 7.82
C GLY A 142 -10.32 -7.11 8.09
N ASN A 143 -9.19 -7.81 8.21
CA ASN A 143 -7.89 -7.20 8.51
C ASN A 143 -6.75 -7.84 7.71
N TYR A 144 -5.63 -7.14 7.59
CA TYR A 144 -4.38 -7.74 7.12
C TYR A 144 -3.65 -8.41 8.28
N VAL A 145 -3.27 -9.68 8.08
CA VAL A 145 -2.48 -10.45 9.05
C VAL A 145 -1.10 -10.78 8.48
N PRO A 146 -0.04 -10.77 9.31
CA PRO A 146 1.29 -11.17 8.87
C PRO A 146 1.32 -12.68 8.64
N LEU A 147 1.92 -13.12 7.53
CA LEU A 147 2.07 -14.54 7.19
C LEU A 147 3.53 -14.98 7.19
N ASN A 148 4.32 -14.41 6.28
CA ASN A 148 5.70 -14.83 6.05
C ASN A 148 6.65 -13.67 6.32
N LYS A 149 7.80 -13.95 6.95
CA LYS A 149 8.89 -12.99 7.11
C LYS A 149 10.17 -13.58 6.55
N ASN A 150 10.74 -12.89 5.57
CA ASN A 150 11.99 -13.24 4.94
C ASN A 150 13.02 -12.14 5.16
N PHE A 151 14.29 -12.46 4.96
CA PHE A 151 15.37 -11.51 4.99
C PHE A 151 16.07 -11.48 3.64
N ILE A 152 16.33 -10.27 3.13
CA ILE A 152 17.03 -10.06 1.87
C ILE A 152 18.23 -9.16 2.12
N THR A 153 19.31 -9.40 1.38
CA THR A 153 20.49 -8.53 1.39
C THR A 153 20.33 -7.42 0.37
N GLU A 154 20.96 -6.28 0.64
CA GLU A 154 21.06 -5.20 -0.34
C GLU A 154 21.80 -5.71 -1.59
N LYS A 155 21.14 -5.63 -2.75
CA LYS A 155 21.84 -5.78 -4.03
C LYS A 155 22.53 -4.45 -4.33
N LYS A 156 23.86 -4.47 -4.32
CA LYS A 156 24.73 -3.37 -4.77
C LYS A 156 24.44 -3.01 -6.22
#